data_AF-A0A345PMQ3-F1
#
_entry.id   AF-A0A345PMQ3-F1
#
_cell.length_a   1.000
_cell.length_b   1.000
_cell.length_c   1.000
_cell.angle_alpha   90.00
_cell.angle_beta   90.00
_cell.angle_gamma   90.00
#
_symmetry.space_group_name_H-M   'P 1'
#
loop_
_entity.id
_entity.type
_entity.pdbx_description
1 polymer ?
#
loop_
_entity_poly.entity_id
_entity_poly.type
_entity_poly.pdbx_seq_one_letter_code
_entity_poly.pdbx_strand_id
1 'polypeptide(L)'
;MGPEKGQSNEESVASSIRSESLNKDRNVKEDPVLVCFDVDGTILDKNGNFIDREGLKNLIDNLLEHGHKVAITTLSTIYDELLLKQIGLTEDQIKGIPIMAYSDPKTTGGGNKKRHIQEAMQSTNVKDVKRIILVDDDGNQIIRAKFIGATGVQAGYEGFSWSKVQKAVDKLNQK
;
A
#
# COMPACT_ATOMS: atom_id res chain seq x y z
N MET A 1 -72.95 -28.70 23.49
CA MET A 1 -72.63 -27.30 23.16
C MET A 1 -71.40 -26.90 23.96
N GLY A 2 -70.34 -26.49 23.27
CA GLY A 2 -69.05 -26.05 23.84
C GLY A 2 -67.88 -26.57 22.99
N PRO A 3 -67.13 -25.71 22.26
CA PRO A 3 -66.34 -26.11 21.09
C PRO A 3 -64.86 -26.40 21.37
N GLU A 4 -64.25 -27.11 20.41
CA GLU A 4 -62.81 -27.31 20.20
C GLU A 4 -62.03 -25.98 20.13
N LYS A 5 -60.80 -25.97 20.67
CA LYS A 5 -59.70 -25.17 20.12
C LYS A 5 -58.39 -25.93 20.24
N GLY A 6 -57.91 -26.41 19.09
CA GLY A 6 -56.52 -26.80 18.90
C GLY A 6 -55.60 -25.59 19.04
N GLN A 7 -54.43 -25.80 19.63
CA GLN A 7 -53.31 -24.87 19.58
C GLN A 7 -52.26 -25.44 18.62
N SER A 8 -52.02 -24.65 17.59
CA SER A 8 -51.04 -24.82 16.52
C SER A 8 -49.61 -24.64 17.04
N ASN A 9 -48.78 -25.67 16.86
CA ASN A 9 -47.33 -25.61 16.99
C ASN A 9 -46.72 -24.99 15.71
N GLU A 10 -46.81 -23.67 15.54
CA GLU A 10 -46.22 -22.96 14.38
C GLU A 10 -45.15 -21.91 14.74
N GLU A 11 -44.66 -21.87 15.97
CA GLU A 11 -43.54 -20.98 16.35
C GLU A 11 -42.30 -21.77 16.80
N SER A 12 -41.65 -22.49 15.88
CA SER A 12 -40.26 -22.95 16.13
C SER A 12 -39.46 -23.25 14.86
N VAL A 13 -39.73 -22.57 13.73
CA VAL A 13 -38.96 -22.77 12.49
C VAL A 13 -38.39 -21.46 11.93
N ALA A 14 -38.98 -20.32 12.28
CA ALA A 14 -38.56 -19.01 11.77
C ALA A 14 -37.31 -18.42 12.45
N SER A 15 -36.95 -18.89 13.65
CA SER A 15 -35.79 -18.38 14.41
C SER A 15 -34.47 -19.08 14.06
N SER A 16 -34.50 -20.35 13.64
CA SER A 16 -33.28 -21.09 13.26
C SER A 16 -32.76 -20.74 11.86
N ILE A 17 -33.61 -20.28 10.95
CA ILE A 17 -33.21 -20.01 9.55
C ILE A 17 -32.55 -18.62 9.40
N ARG A 18 -32.74 -17.69 10.36
CA ARG A 18 -32.16 -16.33 10.28
C ARG A 18 -30.71 -16.23 10.73
N SER A 19 -30.17 -17.26 11.38
CA SER A 19 -28.80 -17.25 11.91
C SER A 19 -27.78 -17.92 10.98
N GLU A 20 -28.23 -18.76 10.04
CA GLU A 20 -27.34 -19.54 9.16
C GLU A 20 -27.08 -18.89 7.78
N SER A 21 -27.75 -17.78 7.46
CA SER A 21 -27.65 -17.13 6.13
C SER A 21 -26.76 -15.87 6.08
N LEU A 22 -25.96 -15.61 7.12
CA LEU A 22 -25.00 -14.48 7.14
C LEU A 22 -23.52 -14.89 7.02
N ASN A 23 -23.22 -16.19 6.93
CA ASN A 23 -21.87 -16.72 6.72
C ASN A 23 -21.62 -17.11 5.24
N LYS A 24 -22.02 -16.25 4.30
CA LYS A 24 -21.58 -16.34 2.90
C LYS A 24 -20.71 -15.14 2.55
N ASP A 25 -19.43 -15.45 2.31
CA ASP A 25 -18.58 -14.74 1.36
C ASP A 25 -18.41 -13.22 1.54
N ARG A 26 -18.19 -12.76 2.76
CA ARG A 26 -17.37 -11.56 2.93
C ARG A 26 -15.94 -12.01 3.18
N ASN A 27 -15.28 -12.42 2.10
CA ASN A 27 -13.84 -12.21 1.99
C ASN A 27 -13.66 -10.69 2.04
N VAL A 28 -13.65 -10.12 3.25
CA VAL A 28 -13.33 -8.71 3.46
C VAL A 28 -11.88 -8.62 3.03
N LYS A 29 -11.64 -8.33 1.75
CA LYS A 29 -10.31 -7.98 1.29
C LYS A 29 -9.87 -6.83 2.19
N GLU A 30 -8.86 -7.09 3.01
CA GLU A 30 -8.20 -6.03 3.77
C GLU A 30 -7.83 -4.92 2.78
N ASP A 31 -8.14 -3.67 3.14
CA ASP A 31 -7.81 -2.52 2.30
C ASP A 31 -6.33 -2.59 1.93
N PRO A 32 -5.89 -2.47 0.67
CA PRO A 32 -4.48 -2.69 0.33
C PRO A 32 -3.52 -1.71 1.02
N VAL A 33 -2.30 -2.16 1.36
CA VAL A 33 -1.20 -1.25 1.70
C VAL A 33 -0.66 -0.63 0.42
N LEU A 34 -0.38 0.68 0.43
CA LEU A 34 0.41 1.34 -0.60
C LEU A 34 1.82 1.61 -0.09
N VAL A 35 2.82 1.09 -0.79
CA VAL A 35 4.24 1.34 -0.54
C VAL A 35 4.78 2.34 -1.57
N CYS A 36 5.21 3.50 -1.09
CA CYS A 36 5.80 4.56 -1.89
C CYS A 36 7.32 4.52 -1.73
N PHE A 37 8.05 4.34 -2.82
CA PHE A 37 9.52 4.34 -2.81
C PHE A 37 10.06 5.67 -3.36
N ASP A 38 10.99 6.28 -2.63
CA ASP A 38 11.95 7.19 -3.26
C ASP A 38 12.93 6.40 -4.15
N VAL A 39 13.73 7.11 -4.96
CA VAL A 39 14.66 6.50 -5.90
C VAL A 39 16.11 6.73 -5.47
N ASP A 40 16.53 7.97 -5.35
CA ASP A 40 17.92 8.34 -5.07
C ASP A 40 18.25 8.03 -3.60
N GLY A 41 19.34 7.31 -3.32
CA GLY A 41 19.68 6.86 -1.96
C GLY A 41 18.78 5.75 -1.41
N THR A 42 17.69 5.39 -2.09
CA THR A 42 16.71 4.39 -1.66
C THR A 42 16.71 3.14 -2.55
N ILE A 43 16.41 3.28 -3.84
CA ILE A 43 16.48 2.20 -4.84
C ILE A 43 17.87 2.16 -5.47
N LEU A 44 18.40 3.35 -5.79
CA LEU A 44 19.69 3.57 -6.41
C LEU A 44 20.66 4.20 -5.41
N ASP A 45 21.93 3.82 -5.48
CA ASP A 45 23.01 4.51 -4.77
C ASP A 45 23.32 5.87 -5.41
N LYS A 46 24.23 6.62 -4.79
CA LYS A 46 24.69 7.94 -5.31
C LYS A 46 25.32 7.91 -6.70
N ASN A 47 25.67 6.72 -7.21
CA ASN A 47 26.27 6.53 -8.53
C ASN A 47 25.24 5.99 -9.55
N GLY A 48 23.97 5.83 -9.16
CA GLY A 48 22.91 5.29 -10.01
C GLY A 48 22.89 3.76 -10.11
N ASN A 49 23.61 3.04 -9.25
CA ASN A 49 23.55 1.57 -9.21
C ASN A 49 22.44 1.10 -8.27
N PHE A 50 21.76 0.00 -8.58
CA PHE A 50 20.81 -0.60 -7.63
C PHE A 50 21.50 -1.02 -6.34
N ILE A 51 20.92 -0.63 -5.20
CA ILE A 51 21.42 -1.01 -3.87
C ILE A 51 21.22 -2.52 -3.63
N ASP A 52 20.03 -3.03 -3.91
CA ASP A 52 19.69 -4.45 -3.89
C ASP A 52 18.53 -4.70 -4.85
N ARG A 53 18.87 -4.96 -6.11
CA ARG A 53 17.90 -5.09 -7.21
C ARG A 53 17.00 -6.31 -7.05
N GLU A 54 17.57 -7.46 -6.70
CA GLU A 54 16.84 -8.72 -6.60
C GLU A 54 15.89 -8.71 -5.41
N GLY A 55 16.36 -8.23 -4.24
CA GLY A 55 15.51 -8.08 -3.07
C GLY A 55 14.37 -7.07 -3.30
N LEU A 56 14.62 -5.99 -4.04
CA LEU A 56 13.58 -5.01 -4.39
C LEU A 56 12.53 -5.64 -5.30
N LYS A 57 12.97 -6.36 -6.35
CA LYS A 57 12.06 -7.05 -7.27
C LYS A 57 11.20 -8.07 -6.52
N ASN A 58 11.82 -8.90 -5.68
CA ASN A 58 11.12 -9.92 -4.88
C ASN A 58 10.10 -9.29 -3.93
N LEU A 59 10.43 -8.15 -3.31
CA LEU A 59 9.48 -7.39 -2.49
C LEU A 59 8.30 -6.90 -3.33
N ILE A 60 8.56 -6.25 -4.47
CA ILE A 60 7.50 -5.71 -5.34
C ILE A 60 6.59 -6.83 -5.85
N ASP A 61 7.15 -7.95 -6.31
CA ASP A 61 6.37 -9.12 -6.76
C ASP A 61 5.44 -9.62 -5.63
N ASN A 62 5.98 -9.80 -4.42
CA ASN A 62 5.21 -10.23 -3.27
C ASN A 62 4.09 -9.24 -2.90
N LEU A 63 4.36 -7.92 -2.92
CA LEU A 63 3.35 -6.90 -2.66
C LEU A 63 2.20 -6.98 -3.67
N LEU A 64 2.52 -7.05 -4.96
CA LEU A 64 1.52 -7.08 -6.03
C LEU A 64 0.71 -8.39 -6.01
N GLU A 65 1.34 -9.53 -5.75
CA GLU A 65 0.68 -10.84 -5.62
C GLU A 65 -0.36 -10.85 -4.50
N HIS A 66 -0.08 -10.17 -3.38
CA HIS A 66 -0.99 -10.04 -2.25
C HIS A 66 -1.97 -8.86 -2.38
N GLY A 67 -2.06 -8.26 -3.57
CA GLY A 67 -3.01 -7.19 -3.88
C GLY A 67 -2.66 -5.82 -3.30
N HIS A 68 -1.47 -5.66 -2.69
CA HIS A 68 -0.94 -4.37 -2.28
C HIS A 68 -0.54 -3.52 -3.48
N LYS A 69 -0.27 -2.25 -3.23
CA LYS A 69 0.03 -1.23 -4.25
C LYS A 69 1.45 -0.71 -4.07
N VAL A 70 2.08 -0.39 -5.18
CA VAL A 70 3.42 0.19 -5.24
C VAL A 70 3.35 1.47 -6.05
N ALA A 71 4.07 2.50 -5.60
CA ALA A 71 4.27 3.72 -6.36
C ALA A 71 5.72 4.20 -6.21
N ILE A 72 6.22 4.89 -7.23
CA ILE A 72 7.48 5.63 -7.15
C ILE A 72 7.14 7.08 -6.83
N THR A 73 7.75 7.64 -5.79
CA THR A 73 7.53 9.03 -5.35
C THR A 73 8.88 9.73 -5.21
N THR A 74 9.35 10.34 -6.30
CA THR A 74 10.68 10.95 -6.39
C THR A 74 10.59 12.45 -6.64
N LEU A 75 11.62 13.20 -6.22
CA LEU A 75 11.74 14.62 -6.56
C LEU A 75 12.46 14.85 -7.89
N SER A 76 13.07 13.80 -8.45
CA SER A 76 13.78 13.86 -9.72
C SER A 76 12.82 13.68 -10.91
N THR A 77 13.06 14.39 -12.00
CA THR A 77 12.28 14.29 -13.25
C THR A 77 12.82 13.23 -14.22
N ILE A 78 13.97 12.62 -13.91
CA ILE A 78 14.71 11.78 -14.87
C ILE A 78 14.23 10.33 -14.89
N TYR A 79 13.36 9.95 -13.94
CA TYR A 79 12.91 8.58 -13.78
C TYR A 79 11.54 8.38 -14.43
N ASP A 80 11.46 7.33 -15.23
CA ASP A 80 10.27 6.87 -15.92
C ASP A 80 10.16 5.34 -15.79
N GLU A 81 9.33 4.73 -16.64
CA GLU A 81 9.13 3.28 -16.66
C GLU A 81 10.43 2.48 -16.91
N LEU A 82 11.49 3.08 -17.48
CA LEU A 82 12.76 2.40 -17.70
C LEU A 82 13.39 1.93 -16.39
N LEU A 83 13.25 2.70 -15.30
CA LEU A 83 13.71 2.28 -13.98
C LEU A 83 13.05 0.94 -13.57
N LEU A 84 11.75 0.83 -13.77
CA LEU A 84 10.97 -0.36 -13.44
C LEU A 84 11.34 -1.56 -14.33
N LYS A 85 11.64 -1.30 -15.62
CA LYS A 85 12.18 -2.33 -16.53
C LYS A 85 13.55 -2.81 -16.08
N GLN A 86 14.41 -1.91 -15.61
CA GLN A 86 15.75 -2.25 -15.11
C GLN A 86 15.71 -3.06 -13.81
N ILE A 87 14.71 -2.84 -12.94
CA ILE A 87 14.41 -3.70 -11.79
C ILE A 87 14.08 -5.14 -12.25
N GLY A 88 13.47 -5.27 -13.44
CA GLY A 88 13.06 -6.54 -14.04
C GLY A 88 11.57 -6.83 -13.93
N LEU A 89 10.74 -5.79 -13.76
CA LEU A 89 9.28 -5.92 -13.72
C LEU A 89 8.71 -6.14 -15.13
N THR A 90 7.59 -6.85 -15.21
CA THR A 90 6.88 -7.08 -16.48
C THR A 90 6.12 -5.83 -16.92
N GLU A 91 5.82 -5.71 -18.21
CA GLU A 91 5.05 -4.58 -18.76
C GLU A 91 3.67 -4.42 -18.08
N ASP A 92 3.04 -5.53 -17.66
CA ASP A 92 1.75 -5.47 -16.98
C ASP A 92 1.87 -5.01 -15.53
N GLN A 93 2.96 -5.37 -14.84
CA GLN A 93 3.25 -4.80 -13.52
C GLN A 93 3.53 -3.30 -13.62
N ILE A 94 4.33 -2.88 -14.60
CA ILE A 94 4.73 -1.48 -14.81
C ILE A 94 3.52 -0.57 -14.99
N LYS A 95 2.54 -0.96 -15.83
CA LYS A 95 1.29 -0.20 -16.02
C LYS A 95 0.52 0.05 -14.72
N GLY A 96 0.69 -0.81 -13.72
CA GLY A 96 0.03 -0.72 -12.42
C GLY A 96 0.80 0.09 -11.37
N ILE A 97 2.03 0.54 -11.66
CA ILE A 97 2.90 1.26 -10.72
C ILE A 97 3.03 2.71 -11.19
N PRO A 98 2.29 3.65 -10.60
CA PRO A 98 2.43 5.05 -10.96
C PRO A 98 3.76 5.63 -10.47
N ILE A 99 4.31 6.53 -11.28
CA ILE A 99 5.54 7.29 -10.97
C ILE A 99 5.17 8.76 -10.79
N MET A 100 5.27 9.24 -9.55
CA MET A 100 5.09 10.63 -9.17
C MET A 100 6.46 11.31 -9.11
N ALA A 101 6.84 11.93 -10.21
CA ALA A 101 8.01 12.77 -10.34
C ALA A 101 7.62 14.24 -10.23
N TYR A 102 8.50 15.05 -9.62
CA TYR A 102 8.53 16.53 -9.65
C TYR A 102 7.18 17.28 -9.70
N SER A 103 6.89 18.02 -8.63
CA SER A 103 5.86 19.06 -8.63
C SER A 103 6.51 20.46 -8.68
N ASP A 104 5.98 21.35 -9.54
CA ASP A 104 6.54 22.68 -9.81
C ASP A 104 6.90 23.46 -8.51
N PRO A 105 8.17 23.85 -8.31
CA PRO A 105 8.63 24.57 -7.12
C PRO A 105 8.02 25.98 -6.97
N LYS A 106 7.39 26.53 -8.02
CA LYS A 106 6.62 27.79 -7.95
C LYS A 106 5.28 27.64 -7.24
N THR A 107 4.81 26.42 -6.99
CA THR A 107 3.73 26.18 -6.03
C THR A 107 4.30 26.21 -4.61
N THR A 108 4.37 27.43 -4.07
CA THR A 108 4.91 27.79 -2.75
C THR A 108 4.47 26.85 -1.63
N GLY A 109 5.42 26.19 -0.95
CA GLY A 109 5.17 25.56 0.35
C GLY A 109 5.71 24.14 0.56
N GLY A 110 6.96 23.86 0.19
CA GLY A 110 7.82 22.89 0.89
C GLY A 110 7.22 21.54 1.29
N GLY A 111 6.44 20.89 0.43
CA GLY A 111 5.70 19.66 0.76
C GLY A 111 5.66 18.61 -0.35
N ASN A 112 6.72 18.48 -1.15
CA ASN A 112 6.72 17.65 -2.36
C ASN A 112 6.31 16.18 -2.10
N LYS A 113 6.83 15.55 -1.04
CA LYS A 113 6.53 14.13 -0.77
C LYS A 113 5.10 13.90 -0.27
N LYS A 114 4.52 14.83 0.50
CA LYS A 114 3.11 14.75 0.91
C LYS A 114 2.20 14.74 -0.32
N ARG A 115 2.46 15.63 -1.27
CA ARG A 115 1.71 15.70 -2.52
C ARG A 115 1.87 14.42 -3.35
N HIS A 116 3.09 13.92 -3.53
CA HIS A 116 3.31 12.66 -4.27
C HIS A 116 2.63 11.47 -3.61
N ILE A 117 2.59 11.40 -2.27
CA ILE A 117 1.82 10.38 -1.54
C ILE A 117 0.32 10.54 -1.82
N GLN A 118 -0.22 11.75 -1.80
CA GLN A 118 -1.65 11.99 -2.10
C GLN A 118 -2.00 11.63 -3.55
N GLU A 119 -1.14 11.95 -4.51
CA GLU A 119 -1.31 11.57 -5.92
C GLU A 119 -1.23 10.05 -6.07
N ALA A 120 -0.25 9.39 -5.43
CA ALA A 120 -0.14 7.93 -5.42
C ALA A 120 -1.37 7.25 -4.81
N MET A 121 -1.91 7.79 -3.71
CA MET A 121 -3.16 7.33 -3.10
C MET A 121 -4.34 7.40 -4.08
N GLN A 122 -4.46 8.52 -4.80
CA GLN A 122 -5.51 8.71 -5.81
C GLN A 122 -5.37 7.72 -6.97
N SER A 123 -4.17 7.61 -7.55
CA SER A 123 -3.89 6.72 -8.69
C SER A 123 -4.07 5.24 -8.37
N THR A 124 -3.89 4.85 -7.11
CA THR A 124 -4.02 3.45 -6.66
C THR A 124 -5.31 3.14 -5.90
N ASN A 125 -6.17 4.14 -5.71
CA ASN A 125 -7.42 4.07 -4.95
C ASN A 125 -7.24 3.59 -3.49
N VAL A 126 -6.11 3.93 -2.86
CA VAL A 126 -5.88 3.70 -1.42
C VAL A 126 -6.29 4.95 -0.64
N LYS A 127 -7.34 4.83 0.19
CA LYS A 127 -8.01 5.98 0.81
C LYS A 127 -7.51 6.31 2.22
N ASP A 128 -7.08 5.30 2.97
CA ASP A 128 -6.61 5.49 4.35
C ASP A 128 -5.10 5.76 4.37
N VAL A 129 -4.72 6.95 4.86
CA VAL A 129 -3.32 7.34 5.01
C VAL A 129 -2.55 6.42 5.97
N LYS A 130 -3.24 5.73 6.88
CA LYS A 130 -2.62 4.75 7.79
C LYS A 130 -2.19 3.46 7.06
N ARG A 131 -2.70 3.22 5.86
CA ARG A 131 -2.32 2.11 4.97
C ARG A 131 -1.15 2.49 4.04
N ILE A 132 -0.45 3.59 4.31
CA ILE A 132 0.68 4.06 3.50
C ILE A 132 1.99 3.79 4.21
N ILE A 133 2.96 3.29 3.45
CA ILE A 133 4.36 3.20 3.86
C ILE A 133 5.20 4.05 2.89
N LEU A 134 5.91 5.05 3.42
CA LEU A 134 6.97 5.75 2.68
C LEU A 134 8.32 5.07 2.97
N VAL A 135 9.06 4.74 1.92
CA VAL A 135 10.44 4.26 1.98
C VAL A 135 11.34 5.34 1.37
N ASP A 136 12.22 5.93 2.18
CA ASP A 136 12.99 7.12 1.81
C ASP A 136 14.28 7.17 2.65
N ASP A 137 15.39 7.60 2.08
CA ASP A 137 16.67 7.76 2.78
C ASP A 137 16.73 9.08 3.58
N ASP A 138 16.03 10.12 3.12
CA ASP A 138 15.96 11.42 3.80
C ASP A 138 15.01 11.32 5.01
N GLY A 139 15.61 11.36 6.20
CA GLY A 139 14.89 11.35 7.48
C GLY A 139 13.85 12.47 7.61
N ASN A 140 14.02 13.61 6.91
CA ASN A 140 13.02 14.67 6.91
C ASN A 140 11.74 14.24 6.17
N GLN A 141 11.84 13.48 5.08
CA GLN A 141 10.67 12.94 4.37
C GLN A 141 9.96 11.89 5.23
N ILE A 142 10.73 11.05 5.94
CA ILE A 142 10.19 10.08 6.90
C ILE A 142 9.40 10.78 8.03
N ILE A 143 9.94 11.86 8.60
CA ILE A 143 9.24 12.65 9.64
C ILE A 143 7.94 13.24 9.06
N ARG A 144 7.99 13.78 7.84
CA ARG A 144 6.81 14.36 7.16
C ARG A 144 5.72 13.32 6.86
N ALA A 145 6.10 12.12 6.43
CA ALA A 145 5.15 11.03 6.22
C ALA A 145 4.45 10.63 7.53
N LYS A 146 5.21 10.52 8.62
CA LYS A 146 4.66 10.25 9.95
C LYS A 146 3.71 11.36 10.41
N PHE A 147 4.04 12.62 10.14
CA PHE A 147 3.19 13.76 10.49
C PHE A 147 1.80 13.71 9.84
N ILE A 148 1.69 13.13 8.63
CA ILE A 148 0.39 12.96 7.95
C ILE A 148 -0.32 11.64 8.29
N GLY A 149 0.24 10.81 9.19
CA GLY A 149 -0.35 9.55 9.64
C GLY A 149 0.10 8.31 8.87
N ALA A 150 1.05 8.44 7.93
CA ALA A 150 1.64 7.30 7.23
C ALA A 150 2.74 6.63 8.08
N THR A 151 3.08 5.40 7.72
CA THR A 151 4.28 4.73 8.23
C THR A 151 5.49 5.18 7.41
N GLY A 152 6.62 5.44 8.06
CA GLY A 152 7.88 5.75 7.39
C GLY A 152 8.96 4.72 7.72
N VAL A 153 9.58 4.16 6.69
CA VAL A 153 10.70 3.22 6.77
C VAL A 153 11.92 3.89 6.16
N GLN A 154 12.91 4.22 7.00
CA GLN A 154 14.13 4.86 6.52
C GLN A 154 14.98 3.86 5.72
N ALA A 155 15.50 4.30 4.58
CA ALA A 155 16.44 3.57 3.72
C ALA A 155 17.84 4.22 3.73
N GLY A 156 18.75 3.76 2.87
CA GLY A 156 20.03 4.43 2.60
C GLY A 156 21.12 4.33 3.68
N TYR A 157 20.92 3.54 4.73
CA TYR A 157 21.94 3.31 5.79
C TYR A 157 22.45 1.87 5.80
N GLU A 158 23.63 1.66 6.39
CA GLU A 158 24.26 0.34 6.53
C GLU A 158 23.35 -0.64 7.30
N GLY A 159 23.06 -1.80 6.70
CA GLY A 159 22.15 -2.80 7.27
C GLY A 159 20.66 -2.52 7.04
N PHE A 160 20.30 -1.55 6.20
CA PHE A 160 18.97 -1.52 5.60
C PHE A 160 18.74 -2.77 4.72
N SER A 161 17.50 -3.26 4.69
CA SER A 161 17.10 -4.38 3.85
C SER A 161 15.61 -4.29 3.52
N TRP A 162 15.19 -4.79 2.35
CA TRP A 162 13.79 -4.79 1.92
C TRP A 162 12.86 -5.57 2.86
N SER A 163 13.39 -6.53 3.63
CA SER A 163 12.64 -7.23 4.67
C SER A 163 12.14 -6.31 5.80
N LYS A 164 12.75 -5.13 6.01
CA LYS A 164 12.22 -4.11 6.93
C LYS A 164 10.93 -3.49 6.41
N VAL A 165 10.81 -3.33 5.10
CA VAL A 165 9.59 -2.85 4.44
C VAL A 165 8.50 -3.92 4.54
N GLN A 166 8.83 -5.18 4.25
CA GLN A 166 7.87 -6.29 4.41
C GLN A 166 7.33 -6.38 5.84
N LYS A 167 8.20 -6.30 6.86
CA LYS A 167 7.75 -6.27 8.27
C LYS A 167 6.82 -5.10 8.60
N ALA A 168 6.96 -3.96 7.92
CA ALA A 168 6.07 -2.83 8.12
C ALA A 168 4.68 -3.10 7.50
N VAL A 169 4.64 -3.74 6.33
CA VAL A 169 3.39 -4.22 5.69
C VAL A 169 2.68 -5.22 6.59
N ASP A 170 3.41 -6.25 7.06
CA ASP A 170 2.84 -7.29 7.92
C ASP A 170 2.20 -6.71 9.19
N LYS A 171 2.86 -5.71 9.81
CA LYS A 171 2.34 -5.02 11.00
C LYS A 171 1.05 -4.23 10.74
N LEU A 172 0.84 -3.73 9.51
CA LEU A 172 -0.39 -3.03 9.16
C LEU A 172 -1.56 -3.99 8.91
N ASN A 173 -1.28 -5.25 8.57
CA ASN A 173 -2.30 -6.29 8.34
C ASN A 173 -2.65 -7.09 9.62
N GLN A 174 -1.88 -6.95 10.70
CA GLN A 174 -2.15 -7.63 11.98
C GLN A 174 -3.16 -6.90 12.88
N LYS A 175 -3.87 -5.88 12.38
CA LYS A 175 -4.78 -5.01 13.16
C LYS A 175 -6.23 -5.18 12.74
#